data_AF-A0A9E2G4Z4-F1
#
_entry.id   AF-A0A9E2G4Z4-F1
#
_cell.length_a   1.000
_cell.length_b   1.000
_cell.length_c   1.000
_cell.angle_alpha   90.00
_cell.angle_beta   90.00
_cell.angle_gamma   90.00
#
_symmetry.space_group_name_H-M   'P 1'
#
loop_
_entity.id
_entity.type
_entity.pdbx_description
1 polymer ?
#
loop_
_entity_poly.entity_id
_entity_poly.type
_entity_poly.pdbx_seq_one_letter_code
_entity_poly.pdbx_strand_id
1 'polypeptide(L)'
;SWEIGDTALAPGKRPSHGEKKANLVMTEQIFSELRLLDPDMVVHLGDLLFGLKFPEEYDSMFRRIAKSRLVSYYIPGNHDAYATYSVRLPDLGALALGFVQCRSKMPKNLDFKASWFEIWTFLSCMYTDLKDELFSHLVSDGLEHWKATLGPLNHARVRGRFHFIFLNTYGGTNKRRHSFSIYAKMFDRHIGAPMVDNYGGSLGEAELSFVRDQLAQATAAGRTPVVFGHHDPRGNTDETPYHQNEPFPTDPVGIKHFEEWNYDGAWDSDPDDNRGRETAQDNSGVELVKLLAASGGYYISGHLHKDGQWSYAAGEAVTRSIRAQKPLTFVKVTTAAGSTKDGSRWGYRMFTAQPDGTLDLSPLVPGRKSIPGGNFWVETRLEDVRGEVRVYNALPVPLTLHVPLCLPVDAAGYRLKSGNGQTQPLEAAPFAGEGFTRFVYRLQAPTGATVFSAPGFLDLVLSPAEGNRPPEVRLSADGRPVAPGAEVPLPRRLDASGTTDPEQDQLGEAYFLMGDQVIPGLQWEPGSVGQGGFSFAVRDDAGAWTFIKGTLVANRKPPRAPGSRGCGCNCTFASTAGSGFGLLLIGLAFLVFRRRLHKA
;
A
#
# COMPACT_ATOMS: atom_id res chain seq x y z
N SER A 1 -10.57 1.64 -15.24
CA SER A 1 -11.28 0.57 -14.51
C SER A 1 -10.62 0.37 -13.16
N TRP A 2 -11.35 0.61 -12.07
CA TRP A 2 -10.92 0.28 -10.71
C TRP A 2 -11.63 -1.01 -10.31
N GLU A 3 -11.03 -2.16 -10.58
CA GLU A 3 -11.50 -3.41 -9.97
C GLU A 3 -11.01 -3.44 -8.54
N ILE A 4 -11.81 -2.87 -7.63
CA ILE A 4 -11.81 -3.25 -6.23
C ILE A 4 -12.39 -4.68 -6.23
N GLY A 5 -11.53 -5.70 -6.35
CA GLY A 5 -12.08 -7.01 -6.69
C GLY A 5 -11.14 -8.19 -6.83
N ASP A 6 -9.81 -8.02 -6.81
CA ASP A 6 -8.95 -9.20 -6.68
C ASP A 6 -8.93 -9.68 -5.22
N THR A 7 -9.94 -10.50 -4.93
CA THR A 7 -10.25 -11.29 -3.72
C THR A 7 -9.14 -12.25 -3.34
N ALA A 8 -7.93 -11.72 -3.12
CA ALA A 8 -6.80 -12.55 -2.76
C ALA A 8 -6.99 -13.16 -1.36
N LEU A 9 -7.84 -12.62 -0.48
CA LEU A 9 -7.80 -12.99 0.95
C LEU A 9 -9.15 -13.25 1.64
N ALA A 10 -10.15 -13.79 0.93
CA ALA A 10 -11.27 -14.47 1.60
C ALA A 10 -10.71 -15.43 2.67
N PRO A 11 -11.43 -15.77 3.76
CA PRO A 11 -10.89 -16.59 4.85
C PRO A 11 -10.09 -17.85 4.43
N GLY A 12 -10.38 -18.44 3.26
CA GLY A 12 -9.62 -19.56 2.67
C GLY A 12 -8.55 -19.24 1.62
N LYS A 13 -8.28 -17.97 1.28
CA LYS A 13 -7.28 -17.54 0.29
C LYS A 13 -6.14 -16.67 0.87
N ARG A 14 -6.20 -16.37 2.17
CA ARG A 14 -5.18 -15.56 2.89
C ARG A 14 -3.76 -16.09 2.65
N PRO A 15 -2.76 -15.22 2.44
CA PRO A 15 -1.41 -15.67 2.20
C PRO A 15 -0.87 -16.25 3.50
N SER A 16 -0.20 -17.39 3.39
CA SER A 16 0.45 -17.99 4.55
C SER A 16 1.72 -17.22 4.93
N HIS A 17 2.11 -17.33 6.20
CA HIS A 17 3.37 -16.78 6.67
C HIS A 17 4.55 -17.34 5.85
N GLY A 18 5.46 -16.47 5.39
CA GLY A 18 6.63 -16.86 4.59
C GLY A 18 6.43 -16.79 3.07
N GLU A 19 5.23 -16.50 2.58
CA GLU A 19 5.02 -16.25 1.16
C GLU A 19 5.61 -14.89 0.75
N LYS A 20 6.50 -14.90 -0.25
CA LYS A 20 7.25 -13.72 -0.74
C LYS A 20 6.36 -12.54 -1.18
N LYS A 21 5.06 -12.76 -1.42
CA LYS A 21 4.08 -11.74 -1.84
C LYS A 21 3.07 -11.35 -0.74
N ALA A 22 3.09 -12.00 0.42
CA ALA A 22 2.09 -11.82 1.47
C ALA A 22 2.00 -10.37 1.94
N ASN A 23 3.13 -9.76 2.30
CA ASN A 23 3.17 -8.39 2.84
C ASN A 23 2.59 -7.38 1.84
N LEU A 24 2.94 -7.49 0.56
CA LEU A 24 2.44 -6.57 -0.45
C LEU A 24 0.92 -6.66 -0.60
N VAL A 25 0.39 -7.89 -0.72
CA VAL A 25 -1.05 -8.11 -0.85
C VAL A 25 -1.80 -7.63 0.40
N MET A 26 -1.25 -7.89 1.60
CA MET A 26 -1.82 -7.42 2.85
C MET A 26 -1.84 -5.90 2.95
N THR A 27 -0.77 -5.22 2.54
CA THR A 27 -0.69 -3.76 2.54
C THR A 27 -1.74 -3.14 1.61
N GLU A 28 -1.88 -3.64 0.37
CA GLU A 28 -2.91 -3.17 -0.57
C GLU A 28 -4.33 -3.40 -0.02
N GLN A 29 -4.57 -4.55 0.60
CA GLN A 29 -5.85 -4.85 1.24
C GLN A 29 -6.14 -3.88 2.40
N ILE A 30 -5.16 -3.59 3.26
CA ILE A 30 -5.32 -2.63 4.36
C ILE A 30 -5.61 -1.24 3.82
N PHE A 31 -4.90 -0.76 2.79
CA PHE A 31 -5.24 0.51 2.15
C PHE A 31 -6.66 0.50 1.55
N SER A 32 -7.11 -0.62 1.01
CA SER A 32 -8.49 -0.77 0.54
C SER A 32 -9.51 -0.65 1.67
N GLU A 33 -9.28 -1.35 2.78
CA GLU A 33 -10.13 -1.28 3.97
C GLU A 33 -10.16 0.12 4.59
N LEU A 34 -9.01 0.78 4.73
CA LEU A 34 -8.93 2.14 5.24
C LEU A 34 -9.73 3.11 4.36
N ARG A 35 -9.71 2.96 3.03
CA ARG A 35 -10.56 3.77 2.14
C ARG A 35 -12.05 3.52 2.34
N LEU A 36 -12.45 2.31 2.69
CA LEU A 36 -13.84 1.98 3.00
C LEU A 36 -14.25 2.51 4.39
N LEU A 37 -13.31 2.62 5.33
CA LEU A 37 -13.57 3.25 6.64
C LEU A 37 -13.56 4.78 6.56
N ASP A 38 -12.89 5.34 5.55
CA ASP A 38 -12.76 6.79 5.27
C ASP A 38 -12.37 7.62 6.49
N PRO A 39 -11.23 7.32 7.14
CA PRO A 39 -10.77 8.06 8.31
C PRO A 39 -10.34 9.48 7.93
N ASP A 40 -10.51 10.41 8.87
CA ASP A 40 -10.04 11.80 8.78
C ASP A 40 -8.54 11.95 8.48
N MET A 41 -7.75 10.96 8.93
CA MET A 41 -6.32 10.82 8.63
C MET A 41 -5.84 9.41 8.97
N VAL A 42 -4.73 9.00 8.36
CA VAL A 42 -4.00 7.76 8.66
C VAL A 42 -2.60 8.14 9.11
N VAL A 43 -2.12 7.52 10.19
CA VAL A 43 -0.75 7.71 10.68
C VAL A 43 0.04 6.43 10.51
N HIS A 44 1.13 6.51 9.75
CA HIS A 44 2.07 5.43 9.56
C HIS A 44 3.25 5.60 10.53
N LEU A 45 3.38 4.67 11.47
CA LEU A 45 4.38 4.74 12.52
C LEU A 45 5.70 4.09 12.11
N GLY A 46 6.21 4.35 10.92
CA GLY A 46 7.49 3.83 10.44
C GLY A 46 7.50 2.36 10.01
N ASP A 47 8.70 1.87 9.69
CA ASP A 47 8.98 0.57 9.08
C ASP A 47 8.15 0.33 7.81
N LEU A 48 8.16 1.35 6.96
CA LEU A 48 7.53 1.30 5.65
C LEU A 48 8.29 0.39 4.69
N LEU A 49 9.61 0.29 4.86
CA LEU A 49 10.53 -0.40 3.96
C LEU A 49 11.23 -1.57 4.65
N PHE A 50 11.96 -2.39 3.89
CA PHE A 50 12.93 -3.32 4.50
C PHE A 50 14.28 -2.66 4.78
N GLY A 51 14.61 -1.55 4.08
CA GLY A 51 15.86 -0.80 4.27
C GLY A 51 17.02 -1.40 3.48
N LEU A 52 16.74 -2.01 2.33
CA LEU A 52 17.71 -2.69 1.47
C LEU A 52 18.08 -1.85 0.25
N LYS A 53 17.08 -1.20 -0.34
CA LYS A 53 17.17 -0.46 -1.60
C LYS A 53 16.27 0.77 -1.52
N PHE A 54 16.73 1.75 -0.75
CA PHE A 54 15.92 2.93 -0.41
C PHE A 54 15.27 3.61 -1.63
N PRO A 55 15.96 3.91 -2.75
CA PRO A 55 15.32 4.57 -3.88
C PRO A 55 14.11 3.81 -4.42
N GLU A 56 14.25 2.51 -4.68
CA GLU A 56 13.18 1.68 -5.22
C GLU A 56 12.07 1.38 -4.21
N GLU A 57 12.43 1.17 -2.95
CA GLU A 57 11.46 0.89 -1.89
C GLU A 57 10.63 2.14 -1.56
N TYR A 58 11.24 3.31 -1.45
CA TYR A 58 10.53 4.58 -1.23
C TYR A 58 9.64 4.95 -2.41
N ASP A 59 10.13 4.86 -3.65
CA ASP A 59 9.30 5.13 -4.84
C ASP A 59 8.09 4.18 -4.88
N SER A 60 8.32 2.89 -4.60
CA SER A 60 7.24 1.90 -4.54
C SER A 60 6.23 2.23 -3.44
N MET A 61 6.68 2.57 -2.23
CA MET A 61 5.80 2.91 -1.12
C MET A 61 5.03 4.22 -1.36
N PHE A 62 5.71 5.26 -1.83
CA PHE A 62 5.11 6.56 -2.11
C PHE A 62 3.99 6.44 -3.15
N ARG A 63 4.22 5.68 -4.24
CA ARG A 63 3.17 5.42 -5.24
C ARG A 63 1.94 4.74 -4.64
N ARG A 64 2.11 3.82 -3.69
CA ARG A 64 0.98 3.15 -3.00
C ARG A 64 0.20 4.12 -2.12
N ILE A 65 0.91 4.88 -1.28
CA ILE A 65 0.29 5.88 -0.41
C ILE A 65 -0.46 6.91 -1.26
N ALA A 66 0.17 7.45 -2.31
CA ALA A 66 -0.45 8.39 -3.23
C ALA A 66 -1.70 7.82 -3.92
N LYS A 67 -1.65 6.54 -4.35
CA LYS A 67 -2.80 5.85 -4.96
C LYS A 67 -3.96 5.63 -3.98
N SER A 68 -3.68 5.53 -2.68
CA SER A 68 -4.72 5.36 -1.65
C SER A 68 -5.65 6.56 -1.54
N ARG A 69 -5.17 7.77 -1.88
CA ARG A 69 -5.87 9.06 -1.70
C ARG A 69 -6.32 9.35 -0.26
N LEU A 70 -5.74 8.66 0.71
CA LEU A 70 -5.97 8.92 2.13
C LEU A 70 -5.10 10.09 2.59
N VAL A 71 -5.59 10.85 3.57
CA VAL A 71 -4.78 11.87 4.24
C VAL A 71 -3.79 11.15 5.16
N SER A 72 -2.60 10.86 4.64
CA SER A 72 -1.56 10.10 5.36
C SER A 72 -0.50 11.01 5.97
N TYR A 73 -0.16 10.75 7.23
CA TYR A 73 1.01 11.26 7.94
C TYR A 73 1.95 10.10 8.26
N TYR A 74 3.24 10.38 8.35
CA TYR A 74 4.25 9.34 8.49
C TYR A 74 5.42 9.83 9.34
N ILE A 75 6.04 8.90 10.07
CA ILE A 75 7.30 9.08 10.79
C ILE A 75 8.25 7.94 10.43
N PRO A 76 9.56 8.16 10.38
CA PRO A 76 10.51 7.11 10.07
C PRO A 76 10.58 6.07 11.21
N GLY A 77 10.61 4.80 10.83
CA GLY A 77 11.04 3.70 11.69
C GLY A 77 12.51 3.36 11.49
N ASN A 78 13.02 2.35 12.20
CA ASN A 78 14.42 1.96 12.08
C ASN A 78 14.74 1.44 10.66
N HIS A 79 13.85 0.66 10.05
CA HIS A 79 14.05 0.16 8.68
C HIS A 79 14.05 1.26 7.62
N ASP A 80 13.38 2.37 7.90
CA ASP A 80 13.30 3.51 6.99
C ASP A 80 14.59 4.35 7.02
N ALA A 81 15.41 4.17 8.05
CA ALA A 81 16.40 5.15 8.47
C ALA A 81 17.83 4.59 8.58
N TYR A 82 18.05 3.31 8.28
CA TYR A 82 19.39 2.72 8.31
C TYR A 82 20.39 3.49 7.44
N ALA A 83 21.59 3.65 7.96
CA ALA A 83 22.75 4.14 7.25
C ALA A 83 23.58 2.95 6.76
N THR A 84 23.44 2.59 5.49
CA THR A 84 24.10 1.42 4.91
C THR A 84 25.51 1.73 4.49
N TYR A 85 26.48 1.05 5.10
CA TYR A 85 27.87 1.06 4.71
C TYR A 85 28.23 -0.17 3.85
N SER A 86 29.22 -0.02 2.99
CA SER A 86 29.77 -1.13 2.20
C SER A 86 31.18 -1.46 2.66
N VAL A 87 31.34 -2.67 3.19
CA VAL A 87 32.66 -3.21 3.50
C VAL A 87 33.21 -3.84 2.23
N ARG A 88 34.20 -3.20 1.62
CA ARG A 88 34.86 -3.71 0.40
C ARG A 88 35.96 -4.68 0.78
N LEU A 89 35.81 -5.94 0.38
CA LEU A 89 36.87 -6.92 0.57
C LEU A 89 38.04 -6.65 -0.42
N PRO A 90 39.30 -6.71 0.04
CA PRO A 90 40.48 -6.49 -0.80
C PRO A 90 40.65 -7.56 -1.88
N ASP A 91 41.53 -7.31 -2.86
CA ASP A 91 41.79 -8.21 -3.98
C ASP A 91 42.41 -9.55 -3.55
N LEU A 92 42.21 -10.59 -4.38
CA LEU A 92 42.52 -12.02 -4.15
C LEU A 92 43.91 -12.31 -3.53
N GLY A 93 44.93 -11.49 -3.84
CA GLY A 93 46.29 -11.66 -3.32
C GLY A 93 46.43 -11.38 -1.82
N ALA A 94 45.72 -10.39 -1.29
CA ALA A 94 45.70 -10.09 0.15
C ALA A 94 44.87 -11.13 0.93
N LEU A 95 43.81 -11.63 0.28
CA LEU A 95 42.90 -12.64 0.81
C LEU A 95 43.60 -13.99 1.04
N ALA A 96 44.50 -14.40 0.14
CA ALA A 96 45.26 -15.65 0.27
C ALA A 96 46.23 -15.66 1.46
N LEU A 97 46.91 -14.53 1.71
CA LEU A 97 47.81 -14.36 2.86
C LEU A 97 47.04 -14.32 4.19
N GLY A 98 45.96 -13.53 4.25
CA GLY A 98 45.08 -13.46 5.42
C GLY A 98 44.41 -14.80 5.74
N PHE A 99 43.98 -15.55 4.73
CA PHE A 99 43.38 -16.88 4.92
C PHE A 99 44.37 -17.88 5.53
N VAL A 100 45.64 -17.84 5.12
CA VAL A 100 46.69 -18.71 5.69
C VAL A 100 47.00 -18.33 7.14
N GLN A 101 47.12 -17.03 7.43
CA GLN A 101 47.40 -16.53 8.78
C GLN A 101 46.23 -16.76 9.75
N CYS A 102 45.00 -16.65 9.28
CA CYS A 102 43.78 -16.72 10.09
C CYS A 102 43.04 -18.05 10.00
N ARG A 103 43.63 -19.06 9.36
CA ARG A 103 43.05 -20.40 9.22
C ARG A 103 42.62 -21.01 10.56
N SER A 104 43.34 -20.71 11.64
CA SER A 104 43.03 -21.19 12.99
C SER A 104 41.73 -20.61 13.57
N LYS A 105 41.25 -19.49 13.01
CA LYS A 105 40.00 -18.80 13.37
C LYS A 105 38.83 -19.15 12.45
N MET A 106 39.08 -19.93 11.39
CA MET A 106 38.05 -20.33 10.45
C MET A 106 36.97 -21.18 11.14
N PRO A 107 35.67 -20.93 10.88
CA PRO A 107 34.61 -21.76 11.44
C PRO A 107 34.82 -23.22 11.07
N LYS A 108 34.75 -24.11 12.07
CA LYS A 108 35.02 -25.56 11.87
C LYS A 108 33.98 -26.23 10.98
N ASN A 109 32.77 -25.67 10.91
CA ASN A 109 31.69 -26.07 10.02
C ASN A 109 31.31 -24.88 9.13
N LEU A 110 31.69 -24.92 7.86
CA LEU A 110 31.28 -23.93 6.85
C LEU A 110 29.83 -24.12 6.37
N ASP A 111 29.09 -25.10 6.91
CA ASP A 111 27.64 -25.13 6.72
C ASP A 111 27.02 -23.93 7.45
N PHE A 112 25.80 -23.52 7.09
CA PHE A 112 25.10 -22.35 7.64
C PHE A 112 24.85 -22.38 9.18
N LYS A 113 25.57 -23.24 9.93
CA LYS A 113 25.55 -23.37 11.40
C LYS A 113 26.77 -22.73 12.08
N ALA A 114 27.76 -22.23 11.35
CA ALA A 114 28.79 -21.38 11.94
C ALA A 114 28.14 -20.20 12.68
N SER A 115 28.57 -19.94 13.91
CA SER A 115 28.11 -18.75 14.62
C SER A 115 28.69 -17.50 13.96
N TRP A 116 27.93 -16.40 13.95
CA TRP A 116 28.42 -15.12 13.43
C TRP A 116 29.69 -14.65 14.12
N PHE A 117 29.87 -14.97 15.40
CA PHE A 117 31.10 -14.72 16.12
C PHE A 117 32.31 -15.41 15.47
N GLU A 118 32.19 -16.66 15.04
CA GLU A 118 33.26 -17.39 14.35
C GLU A 118 33.55 -16.81 12.97
N ILE A 119 32.49 -16.47 12.20
CA ILE A 119 32.63 -15.81 10.90
C ILE A 119 33.32 -14.45 11.06
N TRP A 120 32.89 -13.66 12.04
CA TRP A 120 33.44 -12.33 12.30
C TRP A 120 34.85 -12.37 12.85
N THR A 121 35.16 -13.30 13.76
CA THR A 121 36.52 -13.50 14.29
C THR A 121 37.47 -13.86 13.15
N PHE A 122 37.00 -14.68 12.20
CA PHE A 122 37.75 -15.01 11.01
C PHE A 122 37.95 -13.80 10.09
N LEU A 123 36.87 -13.06 9.78
CA LEU A 123 36.94 -11.85 8.94
C LEU A 123 37.81 -10.76 9.59
N SER A 124 37.63 -10.49 10.88
CA SER A 124 38.43 -9.50 11.62
C SER A 124 39.90 -9.88 11.70
N CYS A 125 40.21 -11.17 11.85
CA CYS A 125 41.59 -11.65 11.76
C CYS A 125 42.14 -11.41 10.35
N MET A 126 41.37 -11.72 9.31
CA MET A 126 41.82 -11.58 7.92
C MET A 126 42.06 -10.13 7.50
N TYR A 127 41.35 -9.17 8.12
CA TYR A 127 41.25 -7.81 7.61
C TYR A 127 41.68 -6.71 8.60
N THR A 128 42.19 -7.06 9.79
CA THR A 128 42.72 -6.16 10.84
C THR A 128 42.08 -4.76 10.87
N ASP A 129 41.15 -4.56 11.81
CA ASP A 129 40.27 -3.39 11.96
C ASP A 129 39.21 -3.21 10.87
N LEU A 130 38.42 -4.27 10.64
CA LEU A 130 37.14 -4.13 9.93
C LEU A 130 36.28 -2.99 10.55
N LYS A 131 36.45 -2.67 11.85
CA LYS A 131 35.72 -1.59 12.55
C LYS A 131 36.00 -0.20 12.00
N ASP A 132 37.24 0.08 11.59
CA ASP A 132 37.59 1.38 11.02
C ASP A 132 37.09 1.50 9.57
N GLU A 133 37.14 0.39 8.82
CA GLU A 133 36.58 0.31 7.46
C GLU A 133 35.04 0.25 7.41
N LEU A 134 34.39 -0.22 8.49
CA LEU A 134 32.94 -0.34 8.58
C LEU A 134 32.22 1.00 8.39
N PHE A 135 32.85 2.12 8.74
CA PHE A 135 32.28 3.45 8.60
C PHE A 135 32.91 4.30 7.48
N SER A 136 33.85 3.76 6.71
CA SER A 136 34.60 4.53 5.70
C SER A 136 33.79 4.79 4.42
N HIS A 137 32.78 3.96 4.15
CA HIS A 137 32.05 3.96 2.88
C HIS A 137 30.53 3.90 3.08
N LEU A 138 29.94 5.04 3.48
CA LEU A 138 28.50 5.20 3.49
C LEU A 138 27.96 5.13 2.05
N VAL A 139 27.11 4.14 1.77
CA VAL A 139 26.50 3.93 0.46
C VAL A 139 25.14 4.61 0.36
N SER A 140 24.36 4.56 1.44
CA SER A 140 23.02 5.12 1.47
C SER A 140 22.61 5.46 2.89
N ASP A 141 21.80 6.51 3.04
CA ASP A 141 21.20 6.91 4.30
C ASP A 141 19.69 7.02 4.12
N GLY A 142 18.96 6.14 4.81
CA GLY A 142 17.50 6.09 4.77
C GLY A 142 16.83 7.42 5.15
N LEU A 143 17.39 8.19 6.09
CA LEU A 143 16.82 9.48 6.49
C LEU A 143 16.97 10.56 5.41
N GLU A 144 18.05 10.52 4.61
CA GLU A 144 18.18 11.41 3.45
C GLU A 144 17.14 11.08 2.38
N HIS A 145 16.92 9.79 2.10
CA HIS A 145 15.89 9.35 1.17
C HIS A 145 14.47 9.65 1.68
N TRP A 146 14.22 9.51 2.98
CA TRP A 146 12.98 9.94 3.61
C TRP A 146 12.71 11.42 3.37
N LYS A 147 13.69 12.29 3.67
CA LYS A 147 13.56 13.73 3.48
C LYS A 147 13.26 14.10 2.03
N ALA A 148 13.91 13.43 1.09
CA ALA A 148 13.71 13.66 -0.33
C ALA A 148 12.33 13.21 -0.84
N THR A 149 11.73 12.17 -0.23
CA THR A 149 10.51 11.53 -0.75
C THR A 149 9.25 11.90 0.03
N LEU A 150 9.34 11.87 1.36
CA LEU A 150 8.24 12.00 2.30
C LEU A 150 8.29 13.36 3.03
N GLY A 151 9.46 13.98 3.16
CA GLY A 151 9.61 15.31 3.73
C GLY A 151 10.15 15.31 5.16
N PRO A 152 9.74 16.25 6.03
CA PRO A 152 10.45 16.49 7.29
C PRO A 152 10.39 15.28 8.24
N LEU A 153 11.50 15.03 8.93
CA LEU A 153 11.63 13.94 9.92
C LEU A 153 10.75 14.16 11.15
N ASN A 154 10.59 15.42 11.55
CA ASN A 154 9.77 15.85 12.66
C ASN A 154 8.78 16.91 12.17
N HIS A 155 7.52 16.79 12.54
CA HIS A 155 6.52 17.81 12.23
C HIS A 155 5.35 17.76 13.20
N ALA A 156 4.52 18.81 13.22
CA ALA A 156 3.33 18.87 14.05
C ALA A 156 2.16 19.48 13.29
N ARG A 157 0.94 19.11 13.68
CA ARG A 157 -0.32 19.62 13.13
C ARG A 157 -1.32 19.85 14.24
N VAL A 158 -2.00 20.98 14.20
CA VAL A 158 -3.11 21.29 15.09
C VAL A 158 -4.42 21.01 14.36
N ARG A 159 -5.33 20.28 15.00
CA ARG A 159 -6.70 20.09 14.50
C ARG A 159 -7.67 20.02 15.66
N GLY A 160 -8.57 21.00 15.74
CA GLY A 160 -9.51 21.13 16.85
C GLY A 160 -8.79 21.24 18.20
N ARG A 161 -9.14 20.34 19.14
CA ARG A 161 -8.56 20.26 20.49
C ARG A 161 -7.22 19.55 20.55
N PHE A 162 -6.74 18.99 19.44
CA PHE A 162 -5.54 18.16 19.43
C PHE A 162 -4.34 18.89 18.82
N HIS A 163 -3.17 18.59 19.40
CA HIS A 163 -1.87 18.97 18.86
C HIS A 163 -1.12 17.66 18.55
N PHE A 164 -1.16 17.26 17.28
CA PHE A 164 -0.51 16.04 16.80
C PHE A 164 0.97 16.33 16.54
N ILE A 165 1.85 15.52 17.13
CA ILE A 165 3.31 15.68 17.07
C ILE A 165 3.87 14.39 16.50
N PHE A 166 4.57 14.48 15.38
CA PHE A 166 5.15 13.37 14.64
C PHE A 166 6.66 13.43 14.84
N LEU A 167 7.19 12.50 15.64
CA LEU A 167 8.56 12.50 16.13
C LEU A 167 9.37 11.35 15.51
N ASN A 168 10.51 11.67 14.90
CA ASN A 168 11.52 10.70 14.54
C ASN A 168 12.20 10.18 15.81
N THR A 169 11.78 9.01 16.27
CA THR A 169 12.37 8.33 17.43
C THR A 169 13.54 7.42 17.08
N TYR A 170 14.05 7.49 15.85
CA TYR A 170 15.27 6.81 15.43
C TYR A 170 16.28 7.84 14.94
N GLY A 171 16.43 8.89 15.75
CA GLY A 171 17.44 9.93 15.55
C GLY A 171 18.85 9.42 15.86
N GLY A 172 19.84 10.30 15.67
CA GLY A 172 21.25 10.01 15.90
C GLY A 172 22.06 9.87 14.61
N THR A 173 23.38 9.80 14.75
CA THR A 173 24.31 9.83 13.61
C THR A 173 24.26 8.57 12.76
N ASN A 174 24.82 8.68 11.55
CA ASN A 174 24.89 7.55 10.62
C ASN A 174 25.71 6.40 11.18
N LYS A 175 26.65 6.67 12.10
CA LYS A 175 27.39 5.64 12.81
C LYS A 175 26.49 4.88 13.78
N ARG A 176 25.52 5.55 14.42
CA ARG A 176 24.56 4.88 15.31
C ARG A 176 23.58 4.00 14.55
N ARG A 177 22.97 4.53 13.49
CA ARG A 177 21.96 3.84 12.68
C ARG A 177 22.55 2.89 11.64
N HIS A 178 23.79 2.45 11.86
CA HIS A 178 24.55 1.75 10.83
C HIS A 178 23.88 0.42 10.47
N SER A 179 23.94 0.10 9.19
CA SER A 179 23.81 -1.24 8.66
C SER A 179 24.96 -1.47 7.71
N PHE A 180 25.31 -2.73 7.40
CA PHE A 180 26.38 -3.00 6.44
C PHE A 180 26.02 -4.10 5.48
N SER A 181 26.56 -3.97 4.27
CA SER A 181 26.59 -5.03 3.28
C SER A 181 28.05 -5.37 2.95
N ILE A 182 28.34 -6.66 2.82
CA ILE A 182 29.69 -7.11 2.43
C ILE A 182 29.75 -7.10 0.92
N TYR A 183 30.63 -6.28 0.33
CA TYR A 183 30.86 -6.28 -1.10
C TYR A 183 32.10 -7.11 -1.45
N ALA A 184 31.87 -8.23 -2.16
CA ALA A 184 32.95 -9.06 -2.66
C ALA A 184 33.27 -8.67 -4.10
N LYS A 185 34.32 -7.85 -4.26
CA LYS A 185 34.81 -7.35 -5.56
C LYS A 185 35.10 -8.48 -6.56
N MET A 186 35.57 -9.64 -6.09
CA MET A 186 35.85 -10.82 -6.93
C MET A 186 34.62 -11.39 -7.64
N PHE A 187 33.41 -11.14 -7.12
CA PHE A 187 32.15 -11.60 -7.71
C PHE A 187 31.27 -10.46 -8.20
N ASP A 188 31.74 -9.21 -8.07
CA ASP A 188 30.97 -7.98 -8.35
C ASP A 188 29.59 -7.99 -7.67
N ARG A 189 29.53 -8.49 -6.43
CA ARG A 189 28.27 -8.79 -5.73
C ARG A 189 28.34 -8.48 -4.23
N HIS A 190 27.22 -8.03 -3.71
CA HIS A 190 26.97 -7.99 -2.27
C HIS A 190 26.62 -9.39 -1.75
N ILE A 191 27.20 -9.76 -0.61
CA ILE A 191 26.95 -11.01 0.10
C ILE A 191 26.05 -10.70 1.32
N GLY A 192 24.89 -11.35 1.39
CA GLY A 192 23.95 -11.24 2.51
C GLY A 192 22.96 -10.07 2.40
N ALA A 193 21.96 -10.06 3.28
CA ALA A 193 21.14 -8.87 3.53
C ALA A 193 21.92 -7.89 4.43
N PRO A 194 21.63 -6.57 4.39
CA PRO A 194 22.17 -5.60 5.33
C PRO A 194 21.92 -6.08 6.74
N MET A 195 23.01 -6.29 7.45
CA MET A 195 22.95 -6.65 8.85
C MET A 195 22.87 -5.36 9.67
N VAL A 196 21.99 -5.39 10.66
CA VAL A 196 21.65 -4.27 11.53
C VAL A 196 21.91 -4.74 12.95
N ASP A 197 22.42 -3.85 13.78
CA ASP A 197 22.84 -4.19 15.13
C ASP A 197 22.20 -3.31 16.19
N ASN A 198 21.90 -2.06 15.83
CA ASN A 198 21.09 -1.17 16.63
C ASN A 198 19.69 -1.12 16.02
N TYR A 199 18.69 -1.53 16.80
CA TYR A 199 17.29 -1.42 16.42
C TYR A 199 16.55 -0.35 17.22
N GLY A 200 17.12 0.08 18.35
CA GLY A 200 16.43 0.89 19.34
C GLY A 200 16.44 2.37 19.06
N GLY A 201 15.41 3.02 19.59
CA GLY A 201 15.22 4.45 19.46
C GLY A 201 16.32 5.31 20.07
N SER A 202 16.36 6.55 19.62
CA SER A 202 17.21 7.62 20.13
C SER A 202 16.68 8.97 19.68
N LEU A 203 17.02 10.02 20.42
CA LEU A 203 16.80 11.40 20.01
C LEU A 203 18.10 12.20 20.20
N GLY A 204 18.41 13.07 19.23
CA GLY A 204 19.39 14.13 19.43
C GLY A 204 18.74 15.35 20.10
N GLU A 205 19.56 16.37 20.37
CA GLU A 205 19.05 17.61 21.00
C GLU A 205 18.05 18.34 20.10
N ALA A 206 18.20 18.27 18.77
CA ALA A 206 17.26 18.89 17.84
C ALA A 206 15.86 18.27 17.96
N GLU A 207 15.74 16.94 18.02
CA GLU A 207 14.48 16.25 18.24
C GLU A 207 13.89 16.54 19.63
N LEU A 208 14.73 16.52 20.68
CA LEU A 208 14.31 16.81 22.06
C LEU A 208 13.80 18.25 22.20
N SER A 209 14.50 19.22 21.64
CA SER A 209 14.07 20.62 21.61
C SER A 209 12.76 20.76 20.85
N PHE A 210 12.63 20.12 19.69
CA PHE A 210 11.39 20.15 18.90
C PHE A 210 10.20 19.64 19.72
N VAL A 211 10.29 18.45 20.31
CA VAL A 211 9.15 17.88 21.07
C VAL A 211 8.86 18.70 22.33
N ARG A 212 9.89 19.21 23.02
CA ARG A 212 9.75 20.10 24.17
C ARG A 212 8.95 21.35 23.80
N ASP A 213 9.28 22.00 22.70
CA ASP A 213 8.59 23.20 22.21
C ASP A 213 7.15 22.89 21.81
N GLN A 214 6.91 21.78 21.10
CA GLN A 214 5.56 21.40 20.68
C GLN A 214 4.65 21.05 21.88
N LEU A 215 5.18 20.36 22.89
CA LEU A 215 4.43 20.05 24.12
C LEU A 215 4.13 21.32 24.93
N ALA A 216 5.06 22.26 25.00
CA ALA A 216 4.86 23.56 25.63
C ALA A 216 3.77 24.37 24.91
N GLN A 217 3.80 24.41 23.58
CA GLN A 217 2.77 25.07 22.77
C GLN A 217 1.38 24.44 22.94
N ALA A 218 1.30 23.11 22.94
CA ALA A 218 0.05 22.38 23.17
C ALA A 218 -0.54 22.72 24.55
N THR A 219 0.31 22.69 25.58
CA THR A 219 -0.08 22.99 26.96
C THR A 219 -0.54 24.44 27.12
N ALA A 220 0.22 25.40 26.58
CA ALA A 220 -0.12 26.82 26.64
C ALA A 220 -1.44 27.14 25.93
N ALA A 221 -1.75 26.41 24.85
CA ALA A 221 -3.00 26.55 24.10
C ALA A 221 -4.18 25.72 24.65
N GLY A 222 -3.99 24.98 25.75
CA GLY A 222 -5.03 24.11 26.31
C GLY A 222 -5.46 22.98 25.37
N ARG A 223 -4.54 22.47 24.55
CA ARG A 223 -4.76 21.37 23.60
C ARG A 223 -4.21 20.07 24.16
N THR A 224 -4.82 18.95 23.77
CA THR A 224 -4.31 17.62 24.11
C THR A 224 -3.18 17.24 23.16
N PRO A 225 -1.95 17.04 23.66
CA PRO A 225 -0.86 16.55 22.83
C PRO A 225 -1.06 15.06 22.51
N VAL A 226 -0.81 14.70 21.25
CA VAL A 226 -0.74 13.31 20.79
C VAL A 226 0.58 13.15 20.06
N VAL A 227 1.51 12.45 20.69
CA VAL A 227 2.86 12.20 20.17
C VAL A 227 2.89 10.84 19.49
N PHE A 228 3.30 10.81 18.23
CA PHE A 228 3.56 9.62 17.46
C PHE A 228 5.06 9.40 17.37
N GLY A 229 5.51 8.21 17.76
CA GLY A 229 6.89 7.75 17.63
C GLY A 229 6.92 6.34 17.06
N HIS A 230 8.04 5.91 16.49
CA HIS A 230 8.19 4.51 16.10
C HIS A 230 8.46 3.63 17.34
N HIS A 231 9.42 4.08 18.16
CA HIS A 231 9.90 3.40 19.37
C HIS A 231 9.14 3.84 20.63
N ASP A 232 9.07 2.97 21.64
CA ASP A 232 8.56 3.28 22.97
C ASP A 232 9.68 3.82 23.89
N PRO A 233 9.62 5.09 24.32
CA PRO A 233 10.70 5.74 25.08
C PRO A 233 10.81 5.23 26.50
N ARG A 234 9.89 4.35 26.93
CA ARG A 234 10.03 3.63 28.20
C ARG A 234 11.04 2.48 28.12
N GLY A 235 11.51 2.15 26.92
CA GLY A 235 12.38 1.02 26.66
C GLY A 235 11.65 -0.33 26.69
N ASN A 236 12.41 -1.42 26.73
CA ASN A 236 11.86 -2.76 26.91
C ASN A 236 11.23 -2.89 28.30
N THR A 237 10.17 -3.70 28.43
CA THR A 237 9.48 -3.91 29.72
C THR A 237 10.22 -4.87 30.67
N ASP A 238 11.52 -5.07 30.43
CA ASP A 238 12.36 -6.09 31.04
C ASP A 238 13.18 -5.46 32.19
N GLU A 239 14.01 -6.24 32.90
CA GLU A 239 14.82 -5.73 34.02
C GLU A 239 15.78 -4.59 33.61
N THR A 240 16.25 -4.60 32.36
CA THR A 240 17.08 -3.56 31.73
C THR A 240 16.34 -2.92 30.54
N PRO A 241 15.59 -1.83 30.75
CA PRO A 241 14.73 -1.25 29.71
C PRO A 241 15.51 -0.56 28.57
N TYR A 242 16.68 0.00 28.87
CA TYR A 242 17.49 0.75 27.91
C TYR A 242 18.80 -0.01 27.63
N HIS A 243 19.20 -0.03 26.37
CA HIS A 243 20.37 -0.78 25.91
C HIS A 243 21.51 0.18 25.63
N GLN A 244 22.69 -0.13 26.12
CA GLN A 244 23.86 0.68 25.80
C GLN A 244 24.22 0.42 24.34
N ASN A 245 24.43 1.50 23.59
CA ASN A 245 24.92 1.43 22.24
C ASN A 245 26.37 0.92 22.24
N GLU A 246 26.68 0.03 21.31
CA GLU A 246 27.99 -0.60 21.17
C GLU A 246 28.52 -0.41 19.75
N PRO A 247 29.85 -0.29 19.58
CA PRO A 247 30.44 -0.14 18.25
C PRO A 247 30.38 -1.47 17.51
N PHE A 248 29.76 -1.44 16.32
CA PHE A 248 29.58 -2.61 15.47
C PHE A 248 30.88 -3.43 15.25
N PRO A 249 30.79 -4.77 15.20
CA PRO A 249 29.65 -5.58 15.65
C PRO A 249 29.58 -5.69 17.17
N THR A 250 28.35 -5.71 17.67
CA THR A 250 27.96 -6.26 18.96
C THR A 250 28.09 -7.78 18.91
N ASP A 251 28.42 -8.39 20.04
CA ASP A 251 28.46 -9.84 20.20
C ASP A 251 27.49 -10.29 21.31
N PRO A 252 26.49 -11.13 21.01
CA PRO A 252 26.12 -11.61 19.67
C PRO A 252 25.46 -10.50 18.85
N VAL A 253 25.75 -10.46 17.54
CA VAL A 253 25.02 -9.62 16.56
C VAL A 253 23.52 -9.70 16.86
N GLY A 254 22.84 -8.54 16.91
CA GLY A 254 21.52 -8.22 17.48
C GLY A 254 20.30 -9.12 17.17
N ILE A 255 20.49 -10.33 16.68
CA ILE A 255 19.49 -11.36 16.40
C ILE A 255 18.81 -11.85 17.70
N LYS A 256 19.43 -11.68 18.88
CA LYS A 256 18.91 -12.21 20.16
C LYS A 256 18.26 -11.18 21.09
N HIS A 257 18.44 -9.89 20.83
CA HIS A 257 17.93 -8.83 21.71
C HIS A 257 17.27 -7.76 20.85
N PHE A 258 15.94 -7.70 20.90
CA PHE A 258 15.17 -6.66 20.24
C PHE A 258 15.10 -5.46 21.19
N GLU A 259 15.48 -4.27 20.75
CA GLU A 259 15.71 -3.12 21.61
C GLU A 259 14.71 -2.02 21.27
N GLU A 260 13.89 -1.58 22.22
CA GLU A 260 13.03 -0.41 22.01
C GLU A 260 13.81 0.91 22.06
N TRP A 261 14.86 0.98 22.89
CA TRP A 261 15.57 2.23 23.11
C TRP A 261 17.01 2.04 23.53
N ASN A 262 17.90 2.84 22.94
CA ASN A 262 19.34 2.75 23.13
C ASN A 262 19.92 4.05 23.69
N TYR A 263 21.11 4.02 24.26
CA TYR A 263 21.82 5.22 24.76
C TYR A 263 23.33 5.14 24.50
N ASP A 264 23.96 6.29 24.25
CA ASP A 264 25.41 6.40 23.98
C ASP A 264 26.20 6.41 25.30
N GLY A 265 26.61 5.23 25.77
CA GLY A 265 27.33 5.05 27.03
C GLY A 265 28.85 5.11 26.89
N ALA A 266 29.53 3.95 26.97
CA ALA A 266 30.99 3.88 26.81
C ALA A 266 31.43 4.23 25.38
N TRP A 267 30.60 3.88 24.39
CA TRP A 267 30.75 4.30 23.01
C TRP A 267 29.81 5.46 22.72
N ASP A 268 30.38 6.52 22.17
CA ASP A 268 29.68 7.72 21.77
C ASP A 268 29.61 7.79 20.24
N SER A 269 28.40 7.80 19.72
CA SER A 269 28.16 7.81 18.28
C SER A 269 28.39 9.19 17.65
N ASP A 270 28.47 10.23 18.48
CA ASP A 270 28.71 11.62 18.09
C ASP A 270 29.46 12.39 19.19
N PRO A 271 30.78 12.18 19.34
CA PRO A 271 31.56 12.82 20.39
C PRO A 271 31.60 14.35 20.32
N ASP A 272 31.16 14.94 19.20
CA ASP A 272 31.18 16.38 18.95
C ASP A 272 29.87 17.07 19.37
N ASP A 273 28.82 16.33 19.71
CA ASP A 273 27.50 16.89 20.05
C ASP A 273 27.37 17.40 21.49
N ASN A 274 28.43 17.24 22.30
CA ASN A 274 28.52 17.63 23.71
C ASN A 274 27.45 17.04 24.63
N ARG A 275 26.69 16.01 24.22
CA ARG A 275 25.75 15.30 25.10
C ARG A 275 26.45 14.49 26.18
N GLY A 276 27.73 14.17 25.96
CA GLY A 276 28.53 13.38 26.88
C GLY A 276 28.05 11.92 26.94
N ARG A 277 28.55 11.16 27.92
CA ARG A 277 28.15 9.75 28.09
C ARG A 277 26.80 9.65 28.78
N GLU A 278 25.82 9.10 28.08
CA GLU A 278 24.51 8.76 28.61
C GLU A 278 24.59 7.54 29.55
N THR A 279 23.54 7.37 30.37
CA THR A 279 23.34 6.18 31.21
C THR A 279 21.94 5.62 31.02
N ALA A 280 21.68 4.41 31.51
CA ALA A 280 20.33 3.85 31.50
C ALA A 280 19.30 4.69 32.29
N GLN A 281 19.76 5.55 33.22
CA GLN A 281 18.90 6.44 34.01
C GLN A 281 18.87 7.87 33.48
N ASP A 282 19.77 8.22 32.56
CA ASP A 282 19.94 9.56 32.01
C ASP A 282 20.29 9.45 30.53
N ASN A 283 19.25 9.39 29.71
CA ASN A 283 19.33 9.31 28.25
C ASN A 283 18.11 9.98 27.61
N SER A 284 18.17 10.14 26.30
CA SER A 284 17.09 10.73 25.50
C SER A 284 15.69 10.12 25.70
N GLY A 285 15.58 8.82 25.96
CA GLY A 285 14.29 8.14 26.20
C GLY A 285 13.69 8.52 27.55
N VAL A 286 14.52 8.49 28.60
CA VAL A 286 14.15 8.96 29.94
C VAL A 286 13.70 10.43 29.90
N GLU A 287 14.41 11.28 29.17
CA GLU A 287 14.05 12.69 29.02
C GLU A 287 12.71 12.87 28.30
N LEU A 288 12.49 12.13 27.20
CA LEU A 288 11.19 12.15 26.52
C LEU A 288 10.05 11.68 27.45
N VAL A 289 10.25 10.63 28.26
CA VAL A 289 9.24 10.18 29.23
C VAL A 289 8.94 11.25 30.28
N LYS A 290 9.95 12.01 30.75
CA LYS A 290 9.72 13.14 31.67
C LYS A 290 8.86 14.23 31.01
N LEU A 291 9.17 14.59 29.76
CA LEU A 291 8.42 15.59 29.01
C LEU A 291 6.94 15.17 28.84
N LEU A 292 6.71 13.92 28.44
CA LEU A 292 5.37 13.34 28.30
C LEU A 292 4.61 13.27 29.63
N ALA A 293 5.29 12.87 30.71
CA ALA A 293 4.72 12.80 32.05
C ALA A 293 4.29 14.18 32.58
N ALA A 294 5.03 15.23 32.24
CA ALA A 294 4.68 16.61 32.59
C ALA A 294 3.52 17.15 31.74
N SER A 295 3.48 16.83 30.45
CA SER A 295 2.45 17.34 29.53
C SER A 295 1.12 16.59 29.61
N GLY A 296 1.14 15.29 29.94
CA GLY A 296 -0.01 14.40 29.77
C GLY A 296 -0.32 14.10 28.29
N GLY A 297 -1.51 13.59 28.02
CA GLY A 297 -2.00 13.30 26.67
C GLY A 297 -1.76 11.86 26.23
N TYR A 298 -1.34 11.67 24.98
CA TYR A 298 -1.16 10.35 24.37
C TYR A 298 0.22 10.21 23.74
N TYR A 299 0.83 9.03 23.91
CA TYR A 299 2.00 8.59 23.16
C TYR A 299 1.67 7.30 22.42
N ILE A 300 1.84 7.27 21.10
CA ILE A 300 1.42 6.15 20.24
C ILE A 300 2.64 5.65 19.45
N SER A 301 2.97 4.36 19.59
CA SER A 301 4.15 3.73 18.97
C SER A 301 3.91 2.38 18.32
N GLY A 302 4.87 1.98 17.47
CA GLY A 302 4.89 0.73 16.71
C GLY A 302 6.03 -0.19 17.15
N HIS A 303 6.99 -0.43 16.24
CA HIS A 303 8.26 -1.16 16.40
C HIS A 303 8.19 -2.63 16.86
N LEU A 304 7.65 -2.93 18.03
CA LEU A 304 7.63 -4.29 18.60
C LEU A 304 6.64 -5.25 17.94
N HIS A 305 5.76 -4.74 17.07
CA HIS A 305 4.68 -5.51 16.43
C HIS A 305 3.76 -6.18 17.46
N LYS A 306 3.45 -5.46 18.54
CA LYS A 306 2.62 -5.93 19.66
C LYS A 306 1.61 -4.87 20.07
N ASP A 307 0.40 -5.32 20.36
CA ASP A 307 -0.65 -4.44 20.88
C ASP A 307 -0.47 -4.19 22.38
N GLY A 308 -0.46 -2.92 22.76
CA GLY A 308 -0.25 -2.46 24.12
C GLY A 308 -1.08 -1.21 24.43
N GLN A 309 -1.49 -1.07 25.69
CA GLN A 309 -2.14 0.15 26.17
C GLN A 309 -1.96 0.27 27.68
N TRP A 310 -1.49 1.41 28.14
CA TRP A 310 -1.27 1.73 29.54
C TRP A 310 -1.69 3.17 29.80
N SER A 311 -2.62 3.38 30.72
CA SER A 311 -3.08 4.70 31.13
C SER A 311 -2.60 4.97 32.55
N TYR A 312 -2.07 6.17 32.76
CA TYR A 312 -1.50 6.63 34.02
C TYR A 312 -2.27 7.87 34.46
N ALA A 313 -2.87 7.81 35.65
CA ALA A 313 -3.46 8.97 36.31
C ALA A 313 -2.36 9.89 36.88
N ALA A 314 -2.72 11.13 37.21
CA ALA A 314 -1.80 12.03 37.89
C ALA A 314 -1.32 11.43 39.23
N GLY A 315 0.00 11.42 39.44
CA GLY A 315 0.68 10.80 40.58
C GLY A 315 1.12 9.34 40.36
N GLU A 316 0.58 8.65 39.35
CA GLU A 316 0.95 7.26 39.07
C GLU A 316 2.35 7.15 38.46
N ALA A 317 3.03 6.05 38.79
CA ALA A 317 4.37 5.77 38.29
C ALA A 317 4.31 5.31 36.82
N VAL A 318 4.93 6.09 35.93
CA VAL A 318 5.12 5.72 34.52
C VAL A 318 6.32 4.79 34.38
N THR A 319 7.38 5.11 35.13
CA THR A 319 8.57 4.27 35.32
C THR A 319 8.89 4.21 36.82
N ARG A 320 9.97 3.52 37.22
CA ARG A 320 10.41 3.47 38.64
C ARG A 320 10.69 4.86 39.24
N SER A 321 11.14 5.81 38.42
CA SER A 321 11.57 7.14 38.86
C SER A 321 10.70 8.29 38.36
N ILE A 322 9.83 8.07 37.36
CA ILE A 322 9.01 9.12 36.75
C ILE A 322 7.54 8.87 37.07
N ARG A 323 6.87 9.92 37.55
CA ARG A 323 5.42 9.92 37.80
C ARG A 323 4.71 10.87 36.85
N ALA A 324 3.53 10.48 36.38
CA ALA A 324 2.68 11.32 35.56
C ALA A 324 2.19 12.52 36.37
N GLN A 325 2.34 13.74 35.86
CA GLN A 325 1.78 14.95 36.48
C GLN A 325 0.37 15.24 35.99
N LYS A 326 0.04 14.75 34.79
CA LYS A 326 -1.27 14.82 34.14
C LYS A 326 -1.62 13.45 33.57
N PRO A 327 -2.91 13.16 33.29
CA PRO A 327 -3.30 11.91 32.65
C PRO A 327 -2.50 11.66 31.37
N LEU A 328 -1.85 10.50 31.28
CA LEU A 328 -0.98 10.12 30.17
C LEU A 328 -1.32 8.70 29.73
N THR A 329 -1.48 8.46 28.44
CA THR A 329 -1.73 7.12 27.91
C THR A 329 -0.69 6.75 26.86
N PHE A 330 -0.03 5.61 27.07
CA PHE A 330 0.81 4.96 26.08
C PHE A 330 0.01 3.92 25.32
N VAL A 331 0.09 3.97 24.00
CA VAL A 331 -0.50 3.00 23.08
C VAL A 331 0.60 2.41 22.23
N LYS A 332 0.66 1.08 22.17
CA LYS A 332 1.52 0.34 21.24
C LYS A 332 0.64 -0.41 20.26
N VAL A 333 0.96 -0.36 18.98
CA VAL A 333 0.11 -0.95 17.93
C VAL A 333 0.83 -2.10 17.24
N THR A 334 0.11 -3.20 17.01
CA THR A 334 0.57 -4.30 16.14
C THR A 334 0.13 -4.03 14.70
N THR A 335 0.82 -3.14 13.98
CA THR A 335 0.41 -2.80 12.60
C THR A 335 1.45 -3.15 11.56
N ALA A 336 0.96 -3.63 10.42
CA ALA A 336 1.62 -3.86 9.13
C ALA A 336 2.89 -4.73 9.02
N ALA A 337 3.58 -5.08 10.10
CA ALA A 337 4.81 -5.84 9.93
C ALA A 337 4.56 -7.36 9.92
N GLY A 338 5.20 -8.05 8.97
CA GLY A 338 5.22 -9.49 8.82
C GLY A 338 5.95 -10.23 9.94
N SER A 339 5.65 -9.89 11.20
CA SER A 339 6.22 -10.52 12.38
C SER A 339 5.93 -12.02 12.39
N THR A 340 7.01 -12.79 12.56
CA THR A 340 7.09 -14.24 12.70
C THR A 340 6.67 -14.74 14.08
N LYS A 341 6.22 -13.86 14.99
CA LYS A 341 5.93 -14.20 16.39
C LYS A 341 4.46 -14.55 16.60
N ASP A 342 4.22 -15.64 17.34
CA ASP A 342 2.90 -16.13 17.74
C ASP A 342 2.02 -15.00 18.29
N GLY A 343 0.84 -14.81 17.70
CA GLY A 343 -0.15 -13.82 18.10
C GLY A 343 -0.12 -12.49 17.34
N SER A 344 0.95 -12.18 16.60
CA SER A 344 1.05 -10.97 15.76
C SER A 344 0.23 -11.11 14.47
N ARG A 345 -0.34 -10.02 13.96
CA ARG A 345 -1.13 -10.04 12.70
C ARG A 345 -0.93 -8.74 11.94
N TRP A 346 -0.99 -8.81 10.60
CA TRP A 346 -1.19 -7.62 9.78
C TRP A 346 -2.53 -6.98 10.14
N GLY A 347 -2.50 -5.68 10.38
CA GLY A 347 -3.67 -4.94 10.81
C GLY A 347 -3.37 -3.47 11.01
N TYR A 348 -4.38 -2.77 11.51
CA TYR A 348 -4.37 -1.35 11.84
C TYR A 348 -5.19 -1.12 13.12
N ARG A 349 -4.97 0.01 13.78
CA ARG A 349 -5.76 0.42 14.95
C ARG A 349 -6.50 1.71 14.63
N MET A 350 -7.77 1.77 15.04
CA MET A 350 -8.61 2.94 14.85
C MET A 350 -8.84 3.62 16.20
N PHE A 351 -8.82 4.94 16.17
CA PHE A 351 -9.11 5.79 17.33
C PHE A 351 -10.14 6.83 16.90
N THR A 352 -11.08 7.16 17.79
CA THR A 352 -12.04 8.24 17.54
C THR A 352 -11.69 9.43 18.40
N ALA A 353 -11.40 10.56 17.76
CA ALA A 353 -11.16 11.82 18.45
C ALA A 353 -12.48 12.40 18.96
N GLN A 354 -12.55 12.64 20.27
CA GLN A 354 -13.76 13.16 20.92
C GLN A 354 -13.72 14.70 21.02
N PRO A 355 -14.89 15.37 21.04
CA PRO A 355 -14.97 16.84 21.13
C PRO A 355 -14.32 17.44 22.38
N ASP A 356 -14.19 16.66 23.45
CA ASP A 356 -13.57 17.05 24.72
C ASP A 356 -12.03 17.00 24.69
N GLY A 357 -11.43 16.59 23.57
CA GLY A 357 -9.98 16.47 23.43
C GLY A 357 -9.42 15.13 23.91
N THR A 358 -10.26 14.10 24.12
CA THR A 358 -9.82 12.73 24.42
C THR A 358 -9.88 11.84 23.18
N LEU A 359 -9.07 10.77 23.15
CA LEU A 359 -9.19 9.69 22.17
C LEU A 359 -9.97 8.53 22.76
N ASP A 360 -11.01 8.07 22.08
CA ASP A 360 -11.62 6.78 22.35
C ASP A 360 -10.69 5.68 21.83
N LEU A 361 -10.18 4.88 22.77
CA LEU A 361 -9.25 3.78 22.52
C LEU A 361 -9.95 2.42 22.53
N SER A 362 -11.28 2.41 22.65
CA SER A 362 -12.10 1.20 22.69
C SER A 362 -11.86 0.36 21.45
N PRO A 363 -11.65 -0.95 21.60
CA PRO A 363 -11.44 -1.83 20.46
C PRO A 363 -12.70 -1.88 19.60
N LEU A 364 -12.58 -1.62 18.30
CA LEU A 364 -13.69 -1.78 17.37
C LEU A 364 -14.21 -3.23 17.35
N VAL A 365 -13.30 -4.20 17.48
CA VAL A 365 -13.63 -5.62 17.53
C VAL A 365 -13.45 -6.14 18.96
N PRO A 366 -14.50 -6.67 19.62
CA PRO A 366 -14.40 -7.19 20.98
C PRO A 366 -13.23 -8.18 21.15
N GLY A 367 -12.42 -7.95 22.19
CA GLY A 367 -11.25 -8.77 22.49
C GLY A 367 -10.02 -8.50 21.61
N ARG A 368 -10.05 -7.50 20.71
CA ARG A 368 -8.90 -7.15 19.84
C ARG A 368 -8.67 -5.64 19.79
N LYS A 369 -7.51 -5.18 20.29
CA LYS A 369 -7.13 -3.75 20.25
C LYS A 369 -6.93 -3.26 18.81
N SER A 370 -6.25 -4.04 17.97
CA SER A 370 -6.11 -3.78 16.54
C SER A 370 -7.02 -4.66 15.68
N ILE A 371 -7.45 -4.11 14.54
CA ILE A 371 -8.28 -4.78 13.53
C ILE A 371 -7.33 -5.56 12.60
N PRO A 372 -7.45 -6.90 12.51
CA PRO A 372 -6.69 -7.64 11.51
C PRO A 372 -7.12 -7.24 10.11
N GLY A 373 -6.18 -7.16 9.17
CA GLY A 373 -6.50 -6.92 7.76
C GLY A 373 -7.19 -8.11 7.09
N GLY A 374 -7.88 -7.84 5.98
CA GLY A 374 -8.53 -8.82 5.12
C GLY A 374 -9.94 -9.23 5.55
N ASN A 375 -10.66 -8.37 6.29
CA ASN A 375 -11.94 -8.73 6.90
C ASN A 375 -13.16 -8.08 6.26
N PHE A 376 -12.99 -7.06 5.42
CA PHE A 376 -14.11 -6.48 4.69
C PHE A 376 -13.63 -5.90 3.35
N TRP A 377 -14.51 -5.96 2.35
CA TRP A 377 -14.20 -5.51 1.01
C TRP A 377 -15.50 -5.25 0.23
N VAL A 378 -15.35 -4.65 -0.93
CA VAL A 378 -16.44 -4.39 -1.87
C VAL A 378 -16.08 -5.05 -3.19
N GLU A 379 -17.05 -5.73 -3.81
CA GLU A 379 -16.99 -6.19 -5.19
C GLU A 379 -17.94 -5.32 -6.01
N THR A 380 -17.47 -4.81 -7.14
CA THR A 380 -18.29 -3.98 -8.04
C THR A 380 -18.30 -4.62 -9.43
N ARG A 381 -19.50 -4.87 -9.97
CA ARG A 381 -19.70 -5.34 -11.35
C ARG A 381 -20.56 -4.32 -12.09
N LEU A 382 -19.95 -3.55 -12.99
CA LEU A 382 -20.59 -2.45 -13.73
C LEU A 382 -20.98 -2.82 -15.16
N GLU A 383 -21.08 -4.11 -15.50
CA GLU A 383 -21.11 -4.56 -16.90
C GLU A 383 -22.33 -4.05 -17.71
N ASP A 384 -23.51 -3.84 -17.10
CA ASP A 384 -24.77 -3.61 -17.85
C ASP A 384 -25.74 -2.57 -17.23
N VAL A 385 -25.26 -1.40 -16.78
CA VAL A 385 -26.09 -0.29 -16.24
C VAL A 385 -26.79 -0.59 -14.89
N ARG A 386 -27.00 -1.86 -14.55
CA ARG A 386 -27.58 -2.32 -13.26
C ARG A 386 -26.62 -2.22 -12.07
N GLY A 387 -25.33 -2.00 -12.35
CA GLY A 387 -24.24 -1.82 -11.39
C GLY A 387 -24.43 -2.56 -10.07
N GLU A 388 -24.00 -3.82 -10.02
CA GLU A 388 -24.07 -4.62 -8.79
C GLU A 388 -22.88 -4.28 -7.90
N VAL A 389 -23.19 -3.96 -6.65
CA VAL A 389 -22.20 -3.70 -5.61
C VAL A 389 -22.47 -4.67 -4.49
N ARG A 390 -21.52 -5.56 -4.23
CA ARG A 390 -21.60 -6.48 -3.09
C ARG A 390 -20.61 -6.05 -2.03
N VAL A 391 -21.11 -5.84 -0.83
CA VAL A 391 -20.28 -5.45 0.32
C VAL A 391 -20.16 -6.61 1.27
N TYR A 392 -18.94 -6.94 1.66
CA TYR A 392 -18.64 -8.04 2.56
C TYR A 392 -18.05 -7.51 3.86
N ASN A 393 -18.51 -8.06 4.99
CA ASN A 393 -17.92 -7.81 6.30
C ASN A 393 -17.89 -9.11 7.12
N ALA A 394 -16.68 -9.55 7.43
CA ALA A 394 -16.39 -10.72 8.26
C ALA A 394 -16.21 -10.36 9.74
N LEU A 395 -16.26 -9.08 10.13
CA LEU A 395 -16.16 -8.72 11.53
C LEU A 395 -17.49 -9.00 12.25
N PRO A 396 -17.44 -9.40 13.54
CA PRO A 396 -18.61 -9.63 14.37
C PRO A 396 -19.26 -8.32 14.88
N VAL A 397 -18.97 -7.21 14.22
CA VAL A 397 -19.46 -5.87 14.57
C VAL A 397 -19.94 -5.16 13.31
N PRO A 398 -21.01 -4.36 13.42
CA PRO A 398 -21.47 -3.57 12.30
C PRO A 398 -20.42 -2.48 12.00
N LEU A 399 -20.08 -2.32 10.72
CA LEU A 399 -19.22 -1.25 10.25
C LEU A 399 -20.03 -0.25 9.46
N THR A 400 -19.73 1.03 9.64
CA THR A 400 -20.17 2.04 8.68
C THR A 400 -19.09 2.16 7.62
N LEU A 401 -19.41 1.78 6.39
CA LEU A 401 -18.49 1.81 5.26
C LEU A 401 -18.89 2.89 4.26
N HIS A 402 -17.91 3.59 3.73
CA HIS A 402 -18.02 4.56 2.65
C HIS A 402 -17.60 3.87 1.35
N VAL A 403 -18.59 3.48 0.56
CA VAL A 403 -18.39 2.76 -0.69
C VAL A 403 -18.33 3.76 -1.83
N PRO A 404 -17.15 3.98 -2.43
CA PRO A 404 -17.05 4.86 -3.58
C PRO A 404 -17.57 4.18 -4.84
N LEU A 405 -18.47 4.84 -5.55
CA LEU A 405 -18.99 4.41 -6.85
C LEU A 405 -18.68 5.48 -7.89
N CYS A 406 -18.13 5.08 -9.03
CA CYS A 406 -17.99 5.97 -10.18
C CYS A 406 -19.17 5.70 -11.11
N LEU A 407 -20.06 6.68 -11.26
CA LEU A 407 -21.19 6.58 -12.19
C LEU A 407 -20.94 7.54 -13.38
N PRO A 408 -21.39 7.18 -14.58
CA PRO A 408 -21.22 8.01 -15.78
C PRO A 408 -22.05 9.30 -15.79
N VAL A 409 -22.83 9.61 -14.73
CA VAL A 409 -23.91 10.63 -14.76
C VAL A 409 -24.10 11.35 -13.41
N ASP A 410 -25.04 12.31 -13.37
CA ASP A 410 -25.51 12.99 -12.17
C ASP A 410 -26.19 12.03 -11.14
N ALA A 411 -26.00 12.32 -9.84
CA ALA A 411 -26.49 11.54 -8.69
C ALA A 411 -28.01 11.36 -8.70
N ALA A 412 -28.71 12.38 -9.21
CA ALA A 412 -30.16 12.46 -9.18
C ALA A 412 -30.81 11.22 -9.83
N GLY A 413 -30.15 10.66 -10.86
CA GLY A 413 -30.67 9.56 -11.65
C GLY A 413 -30.55 8.16 -11.04
N TYR A 414 -29.81 7.95 -9.95
CA TYR A 414 -29.59 6.60 -9.40
C TYR A 414 -29.89 6.50 -7.90
N ARG A 415 -30.26 5.30 -7.49
CA ARG A 415 -30.52 4.88 -6.11
C ARG A 415 -29.94 3.49 -5.90
N LEU A 416 -29.28 3.27 -4.76
CA LEU A 416 -28.88 1.92 -4.35
C LEU A 416 -30.04 1.27 -3.60
N LYS A 417 -30.44 0.09 -4.07
CA LYS A 417 -31.38 -0.79 -3.40
C LYS A 417 -30.63 -1.96 -2.79
N SER A 418 -30.74 -2.14 -1.48
CA SER A 418 -30.21 -3.33 -0.81
C SER A 418 -31.07 -4.56 -1.08
N GLY A 419 -30.50 -5.75 -0.86
CA GLY A 419 -31.20 -7.04 -1.03
C GLY A 419 -32.46 -7.21 -0.16
N ASN A 420 -32.66 -6.38 0.87
CA ASN A 420 -33.89 -6.31 1.66
C ASN A 420 -34.91 -5.27 1.15
N GLY A 421 -34.65 -4.62 0.00
CA GLY A 421 -35.52 -3.64 -0.64
C GLY A 421 -35.41 -2.21 -0.11
N GLN A 422 -34.56 -1.94 0.88
CA GLN A 422 -34.37 -0.57 1.37
C GLN A 422 -33.62 0.28 0.34
N THR A 423 -34.12 1.49 0.12
CA THR A 423 -33.48 2.49 -0.74
C THR A 423 -32.77 3.49 0.14
N GLN A 424 -31.53 3.83 -0.20
CA GLN A 424 -30.82 4.92 0.47
C GLN A 424 -30.25 5.92 -0.54
N PRO A 425 -30.21 7.21 -0.17
CA PRO A 425 -29.68 8.25 -1.04
C PRO A 425 -28.16 8.11 -1.23
N LEU A 426 -27.69 8.49 -2.42
CA LEU A 426 -26.27 8.67 -2.69
C LEU A 426 -25.87 10.08 -2.26
N GLU A 427 -24.78 10.21 -1.50
CA GLU A 427 -24.18 11.52 -1.24
C GLU A 427 -23.17 11.82 -2.34
N ALA A 428 -23.38 12.93 -3.05
CA ALA A 428 -22.44 13.40 -4.05
C ALA A 428 -21.17 13.90 -3.34
N ALA A 429 -20.04 13.26 -3.62
CA ALA A 429 -18.74 13.73 -3.20
C ALA A 429 -18.05 14.36 -4.43
N PRO A 430 -18.01 15.69 -4.55
CA PRO A 430 -17.48 16.33 -5.74
C PRO A 430 -16.02 15.91 -5.97
N PHE A 431 -15.73 15.37 -7.15
CA PHE A 431 -14.37 15.12 -7.61
C PHE A 431 -14.22 15.70 -9.02
N ALA A 432 -13.24 16.59 -9.20
CA ALA A 432 -12.90 17.13 -10.50
C ALA A 432 -11.97 16.15 -11.22
N GLY A 433 -12.49 15.37 -12.16
CA GLY A 433 -11.66 14.55 -13.04
C GLY A 433 -12.44 13.56 -13.90
N GLU A 434 -12.29 13.73 -15.22
CA GLU A 434 -12.59 12.75 -16.29
C GLU A 434 -14.02 12.18 -16.33
N GLY A 435 -14.97 12.88 -16.95
CA GLY A 435 -16.18 12.30 -17.59
C GLY A 435 -17.13 11.42 -16.75
N PHE A 436 -16.83 11.19 -15.48
CA PHE A 436 -17.58 10.38 -14.52
C PHE A 436 -17.74 11.18 -13.23
N THR A 437 -18.88 11.05 -12.58
CA THR A 437 -19.10 11.63 -11.24
C THR A 437 -18.87 10.54 -10.20
N ARG A 438 -18.05 10.83 -9.19
CA ARG A 438 -17.82 9.92 -8.06
C ARG A 438 -18.87 10.19 -6.98
N PHE A 439 -19.54 9.13 -6.55
CA PHE A 439 -20.48 9.13 -5.45
C PHE A 439 -19.87 8.35 -4.29
N VAL A 440 -20.16 8.79 -3.07
CA VAL A 440 -19.80 8.03 -1.87
C VAL A 440 -21.09 7.63 -1.19
N TYR A 441 -21.24 6.32 -1.02
CA TYR A 441 -22.40 5.76 -0.35
C TYR A 441 -22.01 5.29 1.05
N ARG A 442 -22.70 5.82 2.06
CA ARG A 442 -22.49 5.45 3.45
C ARG A 442 -23.49 4.36 3.84
N LEU A 443 -22.99 3.20 4.26
CA LEU A 443 -23.85 2.07 4.61
C LEU A 443 -23.38 1.32 5.84
N GLN A 444 -24.32 0.66 6.51
CA GLN A 444 -24.01 -0.28 7.58
C GLN A 444 -23.81 -1.67 7.00
N ALA A 445 -22.58 -2.18 7.08
CA ALA A 445 -22.25 -3.50 6.55
C ALA A 445 -22.79 -4.61 7.46
N PRO A 446 -23.37 -5.69 6.89
CA PRO A 446 -23.89 -6.80 7.68
C PRO A 446 -22.76 -7.49 8.43
N THR A 447 -23.04 -7.97 9.65
CA THR A 447 -22.01 -8.59 10.49
C THR A 447 -21.72 -10.02 10.06
N GLY A 448 -20.44 -10.40 10.06
CA GLY A 448 -20.03 -11.80 10.02
C GLY A 448 -20.26 -12.47 11.38
N ALA A 449 -20.17 -13.81 11.43
CA ALA A 449 -20.31 -14.56 12.67
C ALA A 449 -19.08 -14.41 13.59
N THR A 450 -17.87 -14.51 13.02
CA THR A 450 -16.61 -14.32 13.74
C THR A 450 -15.55 -13.72 12.80
N VAL A 451 -14.51 -13.13 13.39
CA VAL A 451 -13.31 -12.74 12.64
C VAL A 451 -12.78 -13.97 11.90
N PHE A 452 -12.75 -13.90 10.56
CA PHE A 452 -12.36 -14.98 9.64
C PHE A 452 -13.41 -16.07 9.36
N SER A 453 -14.68 -15.89 9.71
CA SER A 453 -15.76 -16.76 9.22
C SER A 453 -16.25 -16.36 7.83
N ALA A 454 -17.25 -17.08 7.32
CA ALA A 454 -18.05 -16.62 6.19
C ALA A 454 -18.53 -15.17 6.47
N PRO A 455 -18.24 -14.22 5.56
CA PRO A 455 -18.65 -12.83 5.74
C PRO A 455 -20.17 -12.70 5.66
N GLY A 456 -20.74 -11.78 6.43
CA GLY A 456 -22.02 -11.20 6.05
C GLY A 456 -21.84 -10.47 4.72
N PHE A 457 -22.84 -10.53 3.85
CA PHE A 457 -22.81 -9.78 2.59
C PHE A 457 -24.10 -9.02 2.37
N LEU A 458 -23.97 -7.87 1.72
CA LEU A 458 -25.08 -7.04 1.29
C LEU A 458 -24.97 -6.84 -0.21
N ASP A 459 -25.95 -7.38 -0.92
CA ASP A 459 -26.15 -7.07 -2.33
C ASP A 459 -26.82 -5.72 -2.47
N LEU A 460 -26.25 -4.88 -3.31
CA LEU A 460 -26.81 -3.60 -3.71
C LEU A 460 -26.90 -3.57 -5.22
N VAL A 461 -28.04 -3.13 -5.72
CA VAL A 461 -28.26 -2.90 -7.14
C VAL A 461 -28.41 -1.41 -7.35
N LEU A 462 -27.62 -0.86 -8.27
CA LEU A 462 -27.86 0.48 -8.80
C LEU A 462 -29.13 0.43 -9.62
N SER A 463 -30.19 0.98 -9.05
CA SER A 463 -31.45 1.18 -9.73
C SER A 463 -31.57 2.64 -10.15
N PRO A 464 -32.17 2.93 -11.30
CA PRO A 464 -32.56 4.29 -11.60
C PRO A 464 -33.52 4.83 -10.52
N ALA A 465 -33.42 6.12 -10.20
CA ALA A 465 -34.32 6.80 -9.26
C ALA A 465 -35.78 6.74 -9.76
N GLU A 466 -36.75 6.87 -8.86
CA GLU A 466 -38.16 6.95 -9.26
C GLU A 466 -38.36 8.17 -10.19
N GLY A 467 -38.90 7.93 -11.39
CA GLY A 467 -39.00 8.91 -12.48
C GLY A 467 -37.83 8.89 -13.48
N ASN A 468 -36.63 8.49 -13.06
CA ASN A 468 -35.49 8.36 -13.98
C ASN A 468 -35.49 6.96 -14.58
N ARG A 469 -36.07 6.73 -15.76
CA ARG A 469 -35.98 5.43 -16.44
C ARG A 469 -35.20 5.63 -17.75
N PRO A 470 -34.20 4.78 -18.07
CA PRO A 470 -33.39 4.98 -19.27
C PRO A 470 -34.24 5.09 -20.53
N PRO A 471 -33.86 5.92 -21.51
CA PRO A 471 -34.59 6.06 -22.76
C PRO A 471 -34.83 4.70 -23.45
N GLU A 472 -36.05 4.47 -23.94
CA GLU A 472 -36.37 3.32 -24.78
C GLU A 472 -35.81 3.58 -26.18
N VAL A 473 -34.65 3.00 -26.50
CA VAL A 473 -34.02 3.18 -27.81
C VAL A 473 -34.78 2.41 -28.88
N ARG A 474 -35.26 3.14 -29.88
CA ARG A 474 -35.85 2.56 -31.09
C ARG A 474 -34.97 2.88 -32.28
N LEU A 475 -34.01 1.99 -32.53
CA LEU A 475 -33.10 2.10 -33.66
C LEU A 475 -33.66 1.37 -34.88
N SER A 476 -33.60 2.02 -36.04
CA SER A 476 -33.92 1.42 -37.33
C SER A 476 -32.82 1.68 -38.35
N ALA A 477 -32.66 0.75 -39.29
CA ALA A 477 -31.77 0.82 -40.43
C ALA A 477 -32.62 0.79 -41.70
N ASP A 478 -32.62 1.88 -42.47
CA ASP A 478 -33.48 2.06 -43.65
C ASP A 478 -34.96 1.72 -43.36
N GLY A 479 -35.46 2.13 -42.18
CA GLY A 479 -36.84 1.91 -41.72
C GLY A 479 -37.11 0.52 -41.14
N ARG A 480 -36.11 -0.37 -41.05
CA ARG A 480 -36.26 -1.70 -40.42
C ARG A 480 -35.71 -1.69 -39.00
N PRO A 481 -36.42 -2.22 -37.99
CA PRO A 481 -35.91 -2.27 -36.62
C PRO A 481 -34.56 -3.00 -36.52
N VAL A 482 -33.65 -2.43 -35.74
CA VAL A 482 -32.34 -3.02 -35.44
C VAL A 482 -32.34 -3.52 -34.01
N ALA A 483 -32.15 -4.84 -33.84
CA ALA A 483 -31.96 -5.42 -32.52
C ALA A 483 -30.53 -5.17 -32.00
N PRO A 484 -30.33 -5.04 -30.68
CA PRO A 484 -28.98 -4.98 -30.10
C PRO A 484 -28.12 -6.18 -30.52
N GLY A 485 -26.89 -5.91 -30.92
CA GLY A 485 -25.93 -6.91 -31.39
C GLY A 485 -26.15 -7.39 -32.83
N ALA A 486 -27.15 -6.87 -33.56
CA ALA A 486 -27.42 -7.31 -34.92
C ALA A 486 -26.29 -6.93 -35.91
N GLU A 487 -26.05 -7.81 -36.87
CA GLU A 487 -25.34 -7.46 -38.10
C GLU A 487 -26.30 -6.71 -39.03
N VAL A 488 -26.01 -5.44 -39.27
CA VAL A 488 -26.82 -4.55 -40.09
C VAL A 488 -26.12 -4.38 -41.44
N PRO A 489 -26.72 -4.79 -42.57
CA PRO A 489 -26.19 -4.48 -43.88
C PRO A 489 -26.06 -2.96 -44.03
N LEU A 490 -24.93 -2.49 -44.55
CA LEU A 490 -24.56 -1.06 -44.61
C LEU A 490 -25.75 -0.19 -45.09
N PRO A 491 -26.46 0.49 -44.18
CA PRO A 491 -27.73 1.14 -44.52
C PRO A 491 -27.44 2.52 -45.10
N ARG A 492 -28.41 3.06 -45.82
CA ARG A 492 -28.35 4.48 -46.21
C ARG A 492 -28.51 5.38 -44.99
N ARG A 493 -29.32 4.95 -44.03
CA ARG A 493 -29.63 5.71 -42.82
C ARG A 493 -29.87 4.80 -41.62
N LEU A 494 -29.22 5.14 -40.52
CA LEU A 494 -29.60 4.75 -39.17
C LEU A 494 -30.48 5.86 -38.58
N ASP A 495 -31.61 5.46 -38.03
CA ASP A 495 -32.61 6.38 -37.48
C ASP A 495 -33.09 5.88 -36.12
N ALA A 496 -32.79 6.68 -35.10
CA ALA A 496 -33.18 6.50 -33.72
C ALA A 496 -34.23 7.54 -33.27
N SER A 497 -34.88 8.26 -34.19
CA SER A 497 -35.84 9.33 -33.86
C SER A 497 -37.09 8.83 -33.14
N GLY A 498 -37.36 7.52 -33.16
CA GLY A 498 -38.41 6.90 -32.37
C GLY A 498 -38.02 6.64 -30.91
N THR A 499 -36.78 6.96 -30.53
CA THR A 499 -36.31 6.85 -29.15
C THR A 499 -37.02 7.88 -28.30
N THR A 500 -37.54 7.46 -27.17
CA THR A 500 -38.24 8.34 -26.22
C THR A 500 -37.75 8.04 -24.82
N ASP A 501 -37.73 9.06 -23.97
CA ASP A 501 -37.83 8.82 -22.54
C ASP A 501 -39.16 8.08 -22.26
N PRO A 502 -39.22 7.08 -21.37
CA PRO A 502 -40.47 6.56 -20.82
C PRO A 502 -41.50 7.60 -20.36
N GLU A 503 -41.10 8.82 -20.00
CA GLU A 503 -42.03 9.94 -19.72
C GLU A 503 -42.43 10.76 -20.97
N GLN A 504 -41.88 10.41 -22.15
CA GLN A 504 -42.00 11.11 -23.44
C GLN A 504 -41.40 12.53 -23.46
N ASP A 505 -40.52 12.81 -22.51
CA ASP A 505 -39.78 14.07 -22.44
C ASP A 505 -38.71 14.20 -23.54
N GLN A 506 -38.14 15.41 -23.66
CA GLN A 506 -37.03 15.66 -24.59
C GLN A 506 -35.80 14.84 -24.17
N LEU A 507 -35.15 14.25 -25.17
CA LEU A 507 -33.86 13.59 -24.98
C LEU A 507 -32.78 14.66 -24.88
N GLY A 508 -32.00 14.66 -23.80
CA GLY A 508 -30.96 15.64 -23.56
C GLY A 508 -29.80 15.53 -24.55
N GLU A 509 -29.31 14.31 -24.81
CA GLU A 509 -28.19 14.09 -25.74
C GLU A 509 -28.32 12.78 -26.52
N ALA A 510 -27.86 12.73 -27.78
CA ALA A 510 -27.82 11.50 -28.58
C ALA A 510 -26.61 11.49 -29.50
N TYR A 511 -25.92 10.35 -29.59
CA TYR A 511 -24.71 10.18 -30.38
C TYR A 511 -24.63 8.79 -31.03
N PHE A 512 -24.10 8.73 -32.25
CA PHE A 512 -23.53 7.52 -32.82
C PHE A 512 -22.02 7.51 -32.63
N LEU A 513 -21.47 6.35 -32.26
CA LEU A 513 -20.04 6.10 -32.04
C LEU A 513 -19.57 5.06 -33.05
N MET A 514 -18.52 5.37 -33.80
CA MET A 514 -17.86 4.43 -34.72
C MET A 514 -16.35 4.65 -34.71
N GLY A 515 -15.59 3.67 -34.20
CA GLY A 515 -14.18 3.89 -33.89
C GLY A 515 -14.03 5.07 -32.93
N ASP A 516 -13.20 6.05 -33.31
CA ASP A 516 -12.99 7.29 -32.55
C ASP A 516 -13.94 8.43 -32.97
N GLN A 517 -14.87 8.19 -33.91
CA GLN A 517 -15.82 9.21 -34.37
C GLN A 517 -17.06 9.27 -33.48
N VAL A 518 -17.43 10.49 -33.09
CA VAL A 518 -18.66 10.82 -32.35
C VAL A 518 -19.55 11.67 -33.25
N ILE A 519 -20.74 11.17 -33.58
CA ILE A 519 -21.68 11.82 -34.49
C ILE A 519 -22.93 12.20 -33.70
N PRO A 520 -23.16 13.50 -33.41
CA PRO A 520 -24.32 13.92 -32.63
C PRO A 520 -25.62 13.81 -33.43
N GLY A 521 -26.70 13.43 -32.75
CA GLY A 521 -28.05 13.39 -33.28
C GLY A 521 -28.71 12.02 -33.24
N LEU A 522 -30.00 11.99 -33.56
CA LEU A 522 -30.84 10.79 -33.62
C LEU A 522 -30.78 10.10 -34.99
N GLN A 523 -30.11 10.70 -35.97
CA GLN A 523 -30.03 10.19 -37.34
C GLN A 523 -28.60 10.25 -37.81
N TRP A 524 -28.17 9.19 -38.50
CA TRP A 524 -26.85 9.13 -39.10
C TRP A 524 -26.94 8.44 -40.44
N GLU A 525 -26.27 8.99 -41.45
CA GLU A 525 -26.09 8.36 -42.75
C GLU A 525 -24.66 7.78 -42.81
N PRO A 526 -24.48 6.47 -42.63
CA PRO A 526 -23.14 5.87 -42.60
C PRO A 526 -22.38 6.04 -43.91
N GLY A 527 -23.08 6.31 -45.03
CA GLY A 527 -22.46 6.66 -46.30
C GLY A 527 -21.43 5.62 -46.77
N SER A 528 -20.20 6.08 -47.04
CA SER A 528 -19.05 5.24 -47.41
C SER A 528 -18.18 4.83 -46.22
N VAL A 529 -18.59 5.15 -44.99
CA VAL A 529 -17.83 4.77 -43.80
C VAL A 529 -17.82 3.24 -43.72
N GLY A 530 -16.62 2.67 -43.57
CA GLY A 530 -16.38 1.25 -43.75
C GLY A 530 -17.15 0.35 -42.78
N GLN A 531 -17.10 -0.96 -43.03
CA GLN A 531 -17.64 -1.98 -42.13
C GLN A 531 -16.99 -1.87 -40.74
N GLY A 532 -17.77 -2.13 -39.69
CA GLY A 532 -17.25 -2.04 -38.33
C GLY A 532 -18.34 -2.03 -37.27
N GLY A 533 -17.93 -2.18 -36.01
CA GLY A 533 -18.82 -2.00 -34.87
C GLY A 533 -19.23 -0.55 -34.73
N PHE A 534 -20.50 -0.32 -34.43
CA PHE A 534 -21.02 0.99 -34.05
C PHE A 534 -21.76 0.88 -32.70
N SER A 535 -21.87 1.99 -32.00
CA SER A 535 -22.76 2.13 -30.84
C SER A 535 -23.65 3.35 -31.03
N PHE A 536 -24.91 3.26 -30.63
CA PHE A 536 -25.79 4.40 -30.42
C PHE A 536 -25.93 4.62 -28.92
N ALA A 537 -25.68 5.85 -28.47
CA ALA A 537 -25.78 6.28 -27.08
C ALA A 537 -26.79 7.42 -26.99
N VAL A 538 -27.75 7.33 -26.08
CA VAL A 538 -28.73 8.39 -25.82
C VAL A 538 -28.81 8.67 -24.34
N ARG A 539 -29.01 9.94 -23.98
CA ARG A 539 -29.22 10.44 -22.63
C ARG A 539 -30.54 11.19 -22.55
N ASP A 540 -31.32 10.98 -21.49
CA ASP A 540 -32.43 11.87 -21.13
C ASP A 540 -31.93 13.15 -20.42
N ASP A 541 -32.85 14.04 -20.10
CA ASP A 541 -32.57 15.29 -19.36
C ASP A 541 -32.24 15.04 -17.88
N ALA A 542 -32.65 13.90 -17.32
CA ALA A 542 -32.30 13.45 -15.97
C ALA A 542 -30.91 12.77 -15.89
N GLY A 543 -30.27 12.59 -17.05
CA GLY A 543 -28.91 12.09 -17.19
C GLY A 543 -28.80 10.58 -17.43
N ALA A 544 -29.87 9.79 -17.52
CA ALA A 544 -29.75 8.34 -17.74
C ALA A 544 -29.34 8.00 -19.18
N TRP A 545 -28.36 7.11 -19.34
CA TRP A 545 -27.90 6.64 -20.64
C TRP A 545 -28.48 5.29 -21.04
N THR A 546 -28.85 5.15 -22.31
CA THR A 546 -29.06 3.85 -22.97
C THR A 546 -28.08 3.67 -24.11
N PHE A 547 -27.51 2.48 -24.24
CA PHE A 547 -26.60 2.12 -25.32
C PHE A 547 -27.13 0.94 -26.13
N ILE A 548 -27.06 1.04 -27.46
CA ILE A 548 -27.23 -0.08 -28.38
C ILE A 548 -25.95 -0.26 -29.18
N LYS A 549 -25.43 -1.49 -29.24
CA LYS A 549 -24.30 -1.85 -30.10
C LYS A 549 -24.78 -2.64 -31.31
N GLY A 550 -24.10 -2.49 -32.43
CA GLY A 550 -24.35 -3.28 -33.65
C GLY A 550 -23.11 -3.33 -34.53
N THR A 551 -23.17 -4.09 -35.63
CA THR A 551 -22.06 -4.18 -36.59
C THR A 551 -22.57 -3.87 -37.99
N LEU A 552 -21.96 -2.89 -38.65
CA LEU A 552 -22.21 -2.66 -40.07
C LEU A 552 -21.42 -3.66 -40.91
N VAL A 553 -22.13 -4.46 -41.71
CA VAL A 553 -21.54 -5.45 -42.62
C VAL A 553 -21.79 -5.04 -44.08
N ALA A 554 -20.89 -5.41 -45.00
CA ALA A 554 -21.16 -5.16 -46.41
C ALA A 554 -22.47 -5.84 -46.83
N ASN A 555 -23.20 -5.18 -47.73
CA ASN A 555 -24.30 -5.80 -48.44
C ASN A 555 -23.79 -7.08 -49.12
N ARG A 556 -24.05 -8.23 -48.50
CA ARG A 556 -23.83 -9.53 -49.14
C ARG A 556 -24.74 -9.51 -50.37
N LYS A 557 -24.14 -9.51 -51.57
CA LYS A 557 -24.90 -9.79 -52.79
C LYS A 557 -25.71 -11.06 -52.52
N PRO A 558 -27.03 -11.07 -52.78
CA PRO A 558 -27.81 -12.28 -52.62
C PRO A 558 -27.12 -13.41 -53.41
N PRO A 559 -27.06 -14.64 -52.88
CA PRO A 559 -26.46 -15.75 -53.61
C PRO A 559 -27.17 -15.83 -54.97
N ARG A 560 -26.38 -15.71 -56.05
CA ARG A 560 -26.89 -15.92 -57.41
C ARG A 560 -27.57 -17.28 -57.43
N ALA A 561 -28.81 -17.32 -57.94
CA ALA A 561 -29.56 -18.56 -58.12
C ALA A 561 -28.66 -19.61 -58.82
N PRO A 562 -28.73 -20.89 -58.42
CA PRO A 562 -27.85 -21.92 -58.93
C PRO A 562 -28.11 -22.13 -60.42
N GLY A 563 -27.22 -21.59 -61.25
CA GLY A 563 -27.14 -21.90 -62.66
C GLY A 563 -26.70 -23.35 -62.85
N SER A 564 -27.42 -24.06 -63.71
CA SER A 564 -27.22 -25.45 -64.06
C SER A 564 -25.82 -25.77 -64.61
N ARG A 565 -25.18 -26.76 -63.97
CA ARG A 565 -24.17 -27.72 -64.43
C ARG A 565 -23.28 -27.38 -65.64
N GLY A 566 -21.98 -27.47 -65.41
CA GLY A 566 -20.98 -27.88 -66.41
C GLY A 566 -19.89 -28.72 -65.73
N CYS A 567 -19.89 -30.03 -65.99
CA CYS A 567 -18.83 -30.96 -65.59
C CYS A 567 -17.52 -30.63 -66.33
N GLY A 568 -16.38 -30.78 -65.65
CA GLY A 568 -15.07 -30.72 -66.28
C GLY A 568 -13.95 -31.06 -65.30
N CYS A 569 -13.57 -32.34 -65.26
CA CYS A 569 -12.33 -32.81 -64.65
C CYS A 569 -11.12 -32.31 -65.46
N ASN A 570 -10.03 -31.88 -64.80
CA ASN A 570 -8.71 -32.49 -65.02
C ASN A 570 -7.62 -32.03 -64.04
N CYS A 571 -6.64 -32.91 -63.91
CA CYS A 571 -5.58 -32.99 -62.91
C CYS A 571 -4.34 -32.09 -63.18
N THR A 572 -3.61 -31.81 -62.09
CA THR A 572 -2.13 -31.72 -61.91
C THR A 572 -1.27 -30.83 -62.84
N PHE A 573 -0.48 -29.91 -62.26
CA PHE A 573 0.98 -30.05 -62.03
C PHE A 573 1.57 -28.82 -61.30
N ALA A 574 2.83 -28.96 -60.86
CA ALA A 574 3.51 -28.28 -59.77
C ALA A 574 4.36 -27.03 -60.12
N SER A 575 4.83 -26.35 -59.05
CA SER A 575 6.02 -25.46 -58.93
C SER A 575 5.99 -24.12 -59.67
N THR A 576 6.56 -22.98 -59.23
CA THR A 576 7.65 -22.68 -58.28
C THR A 576 7.65 -21.18 -57.93
N ALA A 577 8.24 -20.85 -56.77
CA ALA A 577 9.13 -19.72 -56.49
C ALA A 577 8.60 -18.29 -56.18
N GLY A 578 9.14 -17.77 -55.07
CA GLY A 578 9.37 -16.35 -54.76
C GLY A 578 8.34 -15.75 -53.80
N SER A 579 8.63 -15.15 -52.63
CA SER A 579 9.81 -14.88 -51.80
C SER A 579 9.37 -13.74 -50.86
N GLY A 580 9.79 -13.73 -49.59
CA GLY A 580 9.52 -12.60 -48.66
C GLY A 580 9.06 -13.08 -47.28
N PHE A 581 9.89 -13.79 -46.51
CA PHE A 581 10.95 -13.24 -45.65
C PHE A 581 10.40 -12.32 -44.54
N GLY A 582 10.33 -12.87 -43.32
CA GLY A 582 10.16 -12.08 -42.11
C GLY A 582 9.30 -12.77 -41.04
N LEU A 583 9.84 -13.80 -40.38
CA LEU A 583 9.53 -14.24 -39.00
C LEU A 583 10.05 -15.67 -38.77
N LEU A 584 11.34 -15.82 -38.46
CA LEU A 584 11.91 -17.00 -37.75
C LEU A 584 13.39 -16.76 -37.46
N LEU A 585 13.67 -15.81 -36.57
CA LEU A 585 15.04 -15.49 -36.11
C LEU A 585 15.12 -15.36 -34.57
N ILE A 586 14.35 -16.16 -33.81
CA ILE A 586 14.47 -16.23 -32.34
C ILE A 586 14.44 -17.70 -31.83
N GLY A 587 14.80 -18.67 -32.69
CA GLY A 587 14.72 -20.10 -32.34
C GLY A 587 16.06 -20.82 -32.16
N LEU A 588 17.18 -20.28 -32.66
CA LEU A 588 18.41 -21.06 -32.83
C LEU A 588 19.67 -20.48 -32.15
N ALA A 589 19.50 -19.56 -31.18
CA ALA A 589 20.61 -19.04 -30.38
C ALA A 589 20.83 -19.79 -29.05
N PHE A 590 19.94 -20.73 -28.68
CA PHE A 590 19.96 -21.36 -27.35
C PHE A 590 20.61 -22.76 -27.28
N LEU A 591 21.14 -23.29 -28.39
CA LEU A 591 21.68 -24.66 -28.44
C LEU A 591 23.18 -24.77 -28.71
N VAL A 592 23.90 -23.65 -28.93
CA VAL A 592 25.35 -23.67 -29.20
C VAL A 592 26.22 -23.21 -28.02
N PHE A 593 25.64 -22.62 -26.96
CA PHE A 593 26.43 -22.13 -25.82
C PHE A 593 26.64 -23.14 -24.66
N ARG A 594 26.10 -24.37 -24.77
CA ARG A 594 26.18 -25.38 -23.68
C ARG A 594 27.28 -26.44 -23.86
N ARG A 595 28.29 -26.21 -24.71
CA ARG A 595 29.34 -27.22 -24.99
C ARG A 595 30.79 -26.73 -25.07
N ARG A 596 31.13 -25.58 -24.50
CA ARG A 596 32.53 -25.17 -24.31
C ARG A 596 32.73 -24.53 -22.94
N LEU A 597 33.03 -25.36 -21.95
CA LEU A 597 33.91 -25.09 -20.80
C LEU A 597 34.09 -26.41 -20.02
N HIS A 598 34.70 -27.38 -20.70
CA HIS A 598 35.49 -28.43 -20.08
C HIS A 598 36.76 -28.53 -20.95
N LYS A 599 37.92 -28.36 -20.31
CA LYS A 599 39.29 -28.23 -20.84
C LYS A 599 39.83 -26.80 -20.89
N ALA A 600 40.27 -26.31 -19.73
CA ALA A 600 41.64 -25.85 -19.45
C ALA A 600 41.79 -25.79 -17.93
#